data_AF-A0A7J5B544-F1
#
_entry.id   AF-A0A7J5B544-F1
#
_cell.length_a   1.000
_cell.length_b   1.000
_cell.length_c   1.000
_cell.angle_alpha   90.00
_cell.angle_beta   90.00
_cell.angle_gamma   90.00
#
_symmetry.space_group_name_H-M   'P 1'
#
loop_
_entity.id
_entity.type
_entity.pdbx_description
1 polymer ?
#
loop_
_entity_poly.entity_id
_entity_poly.type
_entity_poly.pdbx_seq_one_letter_code
_entity_poly.pdbx_strand_id
1 'polypeptide(L)'
;MTADSHEPLLHAWRRNDWRFLTGVLEPAHLGYVGDLSPEALAALRLLQPDVRAVGGMGAADDGTFDLVFSVSSSPLDIARGVAALSEGGVLCIEVGGSPLKSPTTAPLRRTLRRARRIPGTLAVAHWSAPDLSRAARFVPMHDARALDATLSRHDGSPTRRALSLGARLGARMHAHWLFARQGYVVVRRARAPHPIFGDAHPIIITPRFDTSRHVVALHEGAVRADSWVAKIPRQPGDDSGIQREGHMLMALRGAAPELASSIARVERLATIGSTSYLLREALDGAALDPGAVERDHDLAVTIGLRFIEAMPRTREAAENTDWYDELVETPLGRLAALSGRASITRLVERTHDALAGVRARPVPAVFEHGDLGHPNVLLAEAGELRVLDWERAREHGLPGHDLVFYLQYCAESARGAFTRDAQRSAFEQLWVRGGHGRRLLARHLERHGLGFDEAFVLLAWARTAATLADRLEAHADADGTADQLIAADRDVMLWEHALAWLARDGR
;
A
#
# COMPACT_ATOMS: atom_id res chain seq x y z
N MET A 1 21.66 8.48 22.36
CA MET A 1 21.36 7.70 21.14
C MET A 1 21.52 8.66 19.99
N THR A 2 22.63 8.55 19.26
CA THR A 2 22.85 9.27 18.01
C THR A 2 21.83 8.76 17.01
N ALA A 3 21.06 9.67 16.40
CA ALA A 3 20.16 9.33 15.30
C ALA A 3 20.99 8.65 14.21
N ASP A 4 20.56 7.46 13.80
CA ASP A 4 21.16 6.73 12.69
C ASP A 4 20.91 7.56 11.42
N SER A 5 21.96 8.05 10.77
CA SER A 5 21.87 8.89 9.57
C SER A 5 21.35 8.15 8.33
N HIS A 6 20.90 6.91 8.51
CA HIS A 6 20.45 6.00 7.47
C HIS A 6 19.00 5.53 7.67
N GLU A 7 18.20 6.19 8.51
CA GLU A 7 16.76 5.88 8.57
C GLU A 7 16.13 6.22 7.19
N PRO A 8 15.61 5.22 6.43
CA PRO A 8 15.13 5.47 5.08
C PRO A 8 14.08 6.58 5.07
N LEU A 9 14.10 7.46 4.06
CA LEU A 9 13.24 8.64 3.96
C LEU A 9 11.75 8.32 4.23
N LEU A 10 11.29 7.14 3.82
CA LEU A 10 9.93 6.63 4.05
C LEU A 10 9.59 6.44 5.55
N HIS A 11 10.54 6.05 6.40
CA HIS A 11 10.31 5.93 7.84
C HIS A 11 10.14 7.30 8.50
N ALA A 12 10.88 8.30 8.03
CA ALA A 12 10.71 9.68 8.49
C ALA A 12 9.33 10.22 8.07
N TRP A 13 8.89 9.95 6.83
CA TRP A 13 7.53 10.26 6.38
C TRP A 13 6.45 9.56 7.21
N ARG A 14 6.67 8.30 7.61
CA ARG A 14 5.72 7.55 8.45
C ARG A 14 5.45 8.23 9.80
N ARG A 15 6.43 8.94 10.38
CA ARG A 15 6.20 9.73 11.61
C ARG A 15 5.18 10.86 11.41
N ASN A 16 4.95 11.25 10.17
CA ASN A 16 3.97 12.27 9.79
C ASN A 16 2.61 11.69 9.36
N ASP A 17 2.39 10.38 9.43
CA ASP A 17 1.12 9.75 8.98
C ASP A 17 -0.10 10.28 9.78
N TRP A 18 0.09 10.87 10.96
CA TRP A 18 -0.98 11.55 11.70
C TRP A 18 -1.61 12.70 10.89
N ARG A 19 -0.91 13.28 9.90
CA ARG A 19 -1.42 14.37 9.05
C ARG A 19 -2.66 13.95 8.27
N PHE A 20 -2.78 12.66 7.93
CA PHE A 20 -3.96 12.11 7.24
C PHE A 20 -5.22 12.17 8.11
N LEU A 21 -5.12 12.35 9.43
CA LEU A 21 -6.27 12.61 10.31
C LEU A 21 -6.76 14.06 10.21
N THR A 22 -5.88 14.97 9.82
CA THR A 22 -6.12 16.42 9.81
C THR A 22 -6.68 16.90 8.46
N GLY A 23 -6.37 16.20 7.38
CA GLY A 23 -6.70 16.61 6.02
C GLY A 23 -5.82 17.74 5.48
N VAL A 24 -4.92 18.30 6.29
CA VAL A 24 -3.90 19.25 5.86
C VAL A 24 -2.66 18.43 5.48
N LEU A 25 -2.62 18.00 4.22
CA LEU A 25 -1.54 17.14 3.73
C LEU A 25 -0.23 17.92 3.56
N GLU A 26 -0.31 19.14 3.06
CA GLU A 26 0.82 20.01 2.77
C GLU A 26 0.54 21.39 3.38
N PRO A 27 0.80 21.59 4.69
CA PRO A 27 0.54 22.87 5.34
C PRO A 27 1.46 23.95 4.76
N ALA A 28 0.91 25.12 4.41
CA ALA A 28 1.74 26.27 4.04
C ALA A 28 2.46 26.82 5.27
N HIS A 29 1.76 26.85 6.41
CA HIS A 29 2.31 27.26 7.70
C HIS A 29 2.09 26.17 8.76
N LEU A 30 3.19 25.61 9.26
CA LEU A 30 3.21 24.59 10.31
C LEU A 30 3.82 25.14 11.60
N GLY A 31 3.04 25.11 12.68
CA GLY A 31 3.48 25.44 14.03
C GLY A 31 3.64 24.20 14.90
N TYR A 32 4.41 24.31 15.99
CA TYR A 32 4.40 23.28 17.04
C TYR A 32 4.34 23.82 18.47
N VAL A 33 3.80 23.01 19.39
CA VAL A 33 3.69 23.34 20.82
C VAL A 33 4.22 22.20 21.69
N GLY A 34 5.14 22.53 22.60
CA GLY A 34 5.77 21.60 23.55
C GLY A 34 7.18 21.19 23.14
N ASP A 35 7.82 20.39 23.99
CA ASP A 35 9.21 19.95 23.79
C ASP A 35 9.26 18.75 22.84
N LEU A 36 9.46 19.02 21.55
CA LEU A 36 9.68 17.98 20.54
C LEU A 36 11.06 17.34 20.68
N SER A 37 11.14 16.03 20.42
CA SER A 37 12.44 15.40 20.20
C SER A 37 13.08 15.91 18.90
N PRO A 38 14.41 15.87 18.75
CA PRO A 38 15.08 16.24 17.52
C PRO A 38 14.55 15.47 16.30
N GLU A 39 14.22 14.18 16.47
CA GLU A 39 13.68 13.33 15.40
C GLU A 39 12.25 13.74 15.00
N ALA A 40 11.41 14.10 15.98
CA ALA A 40 10.07 14.60 15.70
C ALA A 40 10.12 15.93 14.94
N LEU A 41 11.00 16.85 15.36
CA LEU A 41 11.20 18.13 14.66
C LEU A 41 11.76 17.93 13.24
N ALA A 42 12.70 16.99 13.06
CA ALA A 42 13.21 16.64 11.74
C ALA A 42 12.11 16.09 10.83
N ALA A 43 11.22 15.24 11.36
CA ALA A 43 10.06 14.76 10.61
C ALA A 43 9.11 15.90 10.22
N LEU A 44 8.80 16.84 11.12
CA LEU A 44 7.97 18.01 10.78
C LEU A 44 8.60 18.89 9.69
N ARG A 45 9.93 19.02 9.67
CA ARG A 45 10.66 19.77 8.64
C ARG A 45 10.57 19.14 7.25
N LEU A 46 10.33 17.84 7.15
CA LEU A 46 10.01 17.19 5.87
C LEU A 46 8.67 17.67 5.31
N LEU A 47 7.69 17.99 6.18
CA LEU A 47 6.40 18.54 5.76
C LEU A 47 6.49 20.02 5.42
N GLN A 48 7.16 20.80 6.27
CA GLN A 48 7.29 22.24 6.11
C GLN A 48 8.64 22.69 6.69
N PRO A 49 9.62 23.09 5.84
CA PRO A 49 10.98 23.40 6.29
C PRO A 49 11.09 24.50 7.35
N ASP A 50 10.18 25.48 7.31
CA ASP A 50 10.17 26.66 8.20
C ASP A 50 9.34 26.45 9.49
N VAL A 51 9.07 25.20 9.86
CA VAL A 51 8.27 24.86 11.04
C VAL A 51 8.86 25.52 12.29
N ARG A 52 8.01 26.23 13.04
CA ARG A 52 8.42 27.04 14.20
C ARG A 52 7.55 26.83 15.43
N ALA A 53 8.11 27.10 16.60
CA ALA A 53 7.39 27.01 17.87
C ALA A 53 6.33 28.12 17.96
N VAL A 54 5.12 27.74 18.37
CA VAL A 54 4.02 28.69 18.62
C VAL A 54 4.27 29.43 19.93
N GLY A 55 4.28 30.75 19.89
CA GLY A 55 4.54 31.61 21.05
C GLY A 55 6.02 31.75 21.39
N GLY A 56 6.92 31.63 20.41
CA GLY A 56 8.32 32.04 20.55
C GLY A 56 8.47 33.52 20.94
N MET A 57 9.61 33.91 21.51
CA MET A 57 9.84 35.29 21.99
C MET A 57 9.54 36.33 20.90
N GLY A 58 8.49 37.15 21.12
CA GLY A 58 8.25 38.41 20.41
C GLY A 58 7.19 38.41 19.29
N ALA A 59 6.48 37.32 19.01
CA ALA A 59 5.46 37.28 17.95
C ALA A 59 4.05 36.92 18.48
N ALA A 60 3.04 37.69 18.07
CA ALA A 60 1.66 37.25 18.14
C ALA A 60 1.40 36.31 16.95
N ASP A 61 1.19 35.03 17.22
CA ASP A 61 1.00 34.00 16.19
C ASP A 61 -0.49 33.75 15.87
N ASP A 62 -1.40 34.59 16.38
CA ASP A 62 -2.85 34.40 16.25
C ASP A 62 -3.26 34.33 14.78
N GLY A 63 -3.95 33.25 14.39
CA GLY A 63 -4.43 33.08 13.02
C GLY A 63 -3.37 32.74 11.97
N THR A 64 -2.12 32.44 12.36
CA THR A 64 -1.00 32.31 11.41
C THR A 64 -0.85 30.92 10.79
N PHE A 65 -1.27 29.85 11.48
CA PHE A 65 -0.92 28.48 11.09
C PHE A 65 -2.10 27.69 10.53
N ASP A 66 -1.88 26.95 9.44
CA ASP A 66 -2.87 26.01 8.89
C ASP A 66 -2.90 24.71 9.71
N LEU A 67 -1.76 24.36 10.30
CA LEU A 67 -1.60 23.18 11.11
C LEU A 67 -0.70 23.49 12.30
N VAL A 68 -1.12 23.07 13.49
CA VAL A 68 -0.28 23.07 14.70
C VAL A 68 -0.15 21.64 15.21
N PHE A 69 1.07 21.16 15.39
CA PHE A 69 1.36 19.87 16.02
C PHE A 69 1.74 20.08 17.50
N SER A 70 1.15 19.32 18.41
CA SER A 70 1.45 19.44 19.83
C SER A 70 1.75 18.10 20.48
N VAL A 71 2.82 18.06 21.28
CA VAL A 71 3.12 16.93 22.20
C VAL A 71 2.67 17.23 23.63
N SER A 72 2.05 18.39 23.87
CA SER A 72 1.51 18.78 25.17
C SER A 72 -0.01 18.66 25.19
N SER A 73 -0.54 18.12 26.29
CA SER A 73 -1.99 18.04 26.55
C SER A 73 -2.45 19.00 27.65
N SER A 74 -1.61 19.98 28.02
CA SER A 74 -1.95 20.97 29.05
C SER A 74 -3.09 21.88 28.53
N PRO A 75 -4.05 22.30 29.38
CA PRO A 75 -5.13 23.19 28.92
C PRO A 75 -4.63 24.49 28.29
N LEU A 76 -3.52 25.06 28.81
CA LEU A 76 -2.91 26.28 28.30
C LEU A 76 -2.33 26.08 26.90
N ASP A 77 -1.62 24.97 26.69
CA ASP A 77 -1.00 24.66 25.40
C ASP A 77 -2.03 24.33 24.31
N ILE A 78 -3.12 23.65 24.67
CA ILE A 78 -4.23 23.40 23.74
C ILE A 78 -4.88 24.74 23.36
N ALA A 79 -5.15 25.63 24.32
CA ALA A 79 -5.73 26.94 24.04
C ALA A 79 -4.80 27.80 23.16
N ARG A 80 -3.49 27.82 23.46
CA ARG A 80 -2.48 28.49 22.65
C ARG A 80 -2.42 27.93 21.23
N GLY A 81 -2.38 26.60 21.09
CA GLY A 81 -2.37 25.93 19.80
C GLY A 81 -3.59 26.29 18.96
N VAL A 82 -4.79 26.31 19.55
CA VAL A 82 -6.03 26.70 18.84
C VAL A 82 -6.04 28.18 18.45
N ALA A 83 -5.57 29.08 19.32
CA ALA A 83 -5.52 30.52 19.03
C ALA A 83 -4.62 30.85 17.82
N ALA A 84 -3.53 30.09 17.67
CA ALA A 84 -2.57 30.26 16.59
C ALA A 84 -3.05 29.74 15.22
N LEU A 85 -4.16 29.00 15.17
CA LEU A 85 -4.70 28.44 13.91
C LEU A 85 -5.38 29.49 13.04
N SER A 86 -5.22 29.44 11.73
CA SER A 86 -6.03 30.18 10.75
C SER A 86 -7.51 29.77 10.77
N GLU A 87 -8.37 30.51 10.06
CA GLU A 87 -9.79 30.17 9.89
C GLU A 87 -9.92 28.92 9.01
N GLY A 88 -9.93 27.74 9.63
CA GLY A 88 -9.88 26.44 8.95
C GLY A 88 -8.71 25.56 9.39
N GLY A 89 -7.77 26.14 10.15
CA GLY A 89 -6.63 25.41 10.67
C GLY A 89 -6.99 24.29 11.63
N VAL A 90 -6.05 23.37 11.79
CA VAL A 90 -6.20 22.16 12.60
C VAL A 90 -5.09 22.07 13.65
N LEU A 91 -5.44 21.72 14.88
CA LEU A 91 -4.48 21.33 15.91
C LEU A 91 -4.48 19.80 16.05
N CYS A 92 -3.32 19.17 15.86
CA CYS A 92 -3.13 17.75 16.12
C CYS A 92 -2.31 17.58 17.41
N ILE A 93 -2.88 16.90 18.40
CA ILE A 93 -2.23 16.68 19.71
C ILE A 93 -1.84 15.21 19.81
N GLU A 94 -0.55 14.92 19.82
CA GLU A 94 -0.02 13.62 20.19
C GLU A 94 -0.19 13.41 21.71
N VAL A 95 -0.83 12.31 22.07
CA VAL A 95 -1.05 11.92 23.45
C VAL A 95 -0.21 10.70 23.76
N GLY A 96 0.99 10.96 24.25
CA GLY A 96 1.89 9.95 24.81
C GLY A 96 1.52 9.51 26.22
N GLY A 97 2.09 8.39 26.66
CA GLY A 97 2.02 7.93 28.04
C GLY A 97 3.07 6.87 28.32
N SER A 98 3.96 7.11 29.29
CA SER A 98 4.83 6.05 29.82
C SER A 98 3.96 5.01 30.52
N PRO A 99 4.10 3.70 30.21
CA PRO A 99 3.29 2.64 30.81
C PRO A 99 3.41 2.61 32.34
N LEU A 100 4.48 3.19 32.90
CA LEU A 100 4.79 3.22 34.33
C LEU A 100 4.07 4.34 35.11
N LYS A 101 3.47 5.35 34.46
CA LYS A 101 2.72 6.40 35.17
C LYS A 101 1.24 6.04 35.29
N SER A 102 0.94 5.24 36.31
CA SER A 102 -0.38 4.86 36.84
C SER A 102 -1.42 4.28 35.85
N PRO A 103 -1.98 3.08 36.11
CA PRO A 103 -3.03 2.47 35.29
C PRO A 103 -4.39 3.21 35.33
N THR A 104 -4.56 4.22 36.19
CA THR A 104 -5.86 4.88 36.42
C THR A 104 -6.13 6.08 35.50
N THR A 105 -5.18 6.48 34.65
CA THR A 105 -5.37 7.62 33.75
C THR A 105 -5.65 7.14 32.33
N ALA A 106 -6.80 7.55 31.77
CA ALA A 106 -7.10 7.47 30.34
C ALA A 106 -6.68 8.81 29.69
N PRO A 107 -5.39 9.01 29.36
CA PRO A 107 -4.87 10.31 28.95
C PRO A 107 -5.54 10.80 27.66
N LEU A 108 -5.77 9.92 26.68
CA LEU A 108 -6.47 10.27 25.44
C LEU A 108 -7.88 10.84 25.70
N ARG A 109 -8.64 10.20 26.62
CA ARG A 109 -9.97 10.67 27.04
C ARG A 109 -9.88 12.04 27.73
N ARG A 110 -8.87 12.23 28.57
CA ARG A 110 -8.66 13.48 29.31
C ARG A 110 -8.30 14.63 28.37
N THR A 111 -7.40 14.40 27.41
CA THR A 111 -7.03 15.38 26.39
C THR A 111 -8.25 15.75 25.53
N LEU A 112 -9.02 14.76 25.07
CA LEU A 112 -10.26 15.00 24.32
C LEU A 112 -11.25 15.87 25.11
N ARG A 113 -11.46 15.59 26.40
CA ARG A 113 -12.33 16.40 27.26
C ARG A 113 -11.83 17.83 27.43
N ARG A 114 -10.52 18.05 27.49
CA ARG A 114 -9.93 19.40 27.57
C ARG A 114 -10.14 20.15 26.26
N ALA A 115 -9.85 19.52 25.12
CA ALA A 115 -10.05 20.10 23.80
C ALA A 115 -11.51 20.51 23.55
N ARG A 116 -12.47 19.64 23.91
CA ARG A 116 -13.92 19.93 23.78
C ARG A 116 -14.42 21.10 24.63
N ARG A 117 -13.64 21.61 25.59
CA ARG A 117 -14.02 22.79 26.39
C ARG A 117 -13.68 24.10 25.68
N ILE A 118 -12.94 24.06 24.57
CA ILE A 118 -12.59 25.24 23.80
C ILE A 118 -13.78 25.60 22.89
N PRO A 119 -14.44 26.76 23.09
CA PRO A 119 -15.61 27.16 22.29
C PRO A 119 -15.30 27.22 20.80
N GLY A 120 -16.29 26.89 19.97
CA GLY A 120 -16.18 26.94 18.51
C GLY A 120 -15.41 25.78 17.87
N THR A 121 -14.77 24.91 18.66
CA THR A 121 -13.96 23.81 18.12
C THR A 121 -14.69 22.48 18.02
N LEU A 122 -14.24 21.63 17.11
CA LEU A 122 -14.61 20.20 17.04
C LEU A 122 -13.40 19.35 17.37
N ALA A 123 -13.51 18.44 18.34
CA ALA A 123 -12.42 17.57 18.76
C ALA A 123 -12.79 16.08 18.66
N VAL A 124 -11.91 15.31 18.00
CA VAL A 124 -12.04 13.87 17.77
C VAL A 124 -10.74 13.18 18.21
N ALA A 125 -10.87 12.04 18.89
CA ALA A 125 -9.73 11.24 19.33
C ALA A 125 -9.57 10.00 18.45
N HIS A 126 -8.31 9.63 18.19
CA HIS A 126 -7.90 8.46 17.45
C HIS A 126 -6.89 7.66 18.27
N TRP A 127 -7.08 6.35 18.41
CA TRP A 127 -6.12 5.45 19.04
C TRP A 127 -5.06 5.03 18.03
N SER A 128 -3.79 5.18 18.39
CA SER A 128 -2.67 4.59 17.65
C SER A 128 -2.51 3.14 18.08
N ALA A 129 -3.01 2.20 17.27
CA ALA A 129 -3.02 0.78 17.58
C ALA A 129 -1.77 0.08 17.02
N PRO A 130 -1.04 -0.73 17.82
CA PRO A 130 -1.31 -0.99 19.24
C PRO A 130 -0.88 0.17 20.17
N ASP A 131 0.15 0.92 19.78
CA ASP A 131 0.71 2.07 20.49
C ASP A 131 1.35 3.06 19.50
N LEU A 132 1.87 4.21 19.96
CA LEU A 132 2.47 5.23 19.09
C LEU A 132 3.76 4.75 18.40
N SER A 133 4.60 3.96 19.08
CA SER A 133 5.90 3.54 18.51
C SER A 133 5.77 2.41 17.49
N ARG A 134 4.67 1.65 17.54
CA ARG A 134 4.37 0.53 16.65
C ARG A 134 3.08 0.72 15.87
N ALA A 135 2.58 1.94 15.78
CA ALA A 135 1.30 2.25 15.17
C ALA A 135 1.20 1.61 13.77
N ALA A 136 0.20 0.75 13.61
CA ALA A 136 -0.21 0.18 12.33
C ALA A 136 -1.58 0.75 11.89
N ARG A 137 -2.35 1.31 12.84
CA ARG A 137 -3.64 1.94 12.57
C ARG A 137 -3.88 3.16 13.46
N PHE A 138 -4.60 4.14 12.94
CA PHE A 138 -5.29 5.16 13.72
C PHE A 138 -6.79 4.86 13.69
N VAL A 139 -7.34 4.61 14.87
CA VAL A 139 -8.73 4.13 15.02
C VAL A 139 -9.58 5.22 15.67
N PRO A 140 -10.64 5.70 15.03
CA PRO A 140 -11.53 6.69 15.62
C PRO A 140 -12.21 6.16 16.88
N MET A 141 -12.04 6.87 18.00
CA MET A 141 -12.48 6.40 19.32
C MET A 141 -13.98 6.50 19.58
N HIS A 142 -14.71 7.15 18.69
CA HIS A 142 -16.16 7.31 18.77
C HIS A 142 -16.91 6.28 17.91
N ASP A 143 -16.21 5.54 17.06
CA ASP A 143 -16.80 4.56 16.15
C ASP A 143 -16.60 3.15 16.70
N ALA A 144 -17.70 2.54 17.14
CA ALA A 144 -17.70 1.20 17.69
C ALA A 144 -17.37 0.12 16.64
N ARG A 145 -17.76 0.32 15.37
CA ARG A 145 -17.46 -0.62 14.28
C ARG A 145 -15.98 -0.57 13.95
N ALA A 146 -15.40 0.63 13.88
CA ALA A 146 -13.96 0.77 13.66
C ALA A 146 -13.11 0.11 14.77
N LEU A 147 -13.55 0.24 16.03
CA LEU A 147 -12.93 -0.45 17.16
C LEU A 147 -13.10 -1.96 17.08
N ASP A 148 -14.31 -2.47 16.79
CA ASP A 148 -14.57 -3.91 16.66
C ASP A 148 -13.75 -4.52 15.52
N ALA A 149 -13.71 -3.89 14.35
CA ALA A 149 -12.94 -4.30 13.18
C ALA A 149 -11.43 -4.29 13.46
N THR A 150 -10.94 -3.33 14.25
CA THR A 150 -9.53 -3.30 14.65
C THR A 150 -9.19 -4.45 15.59
N LEU A 151 -10.05 -4.70 16.59
CA LEU A 151 -9.82 -5.70 17.63
C LEU A 151 -10.06 -7.12 17.12
N SER A 152 -10.96 -7.33 16.16
CA SER A 152 -11.27 -8.66 15.59
C SER A 152 -10.10 -9.25 14.80
N ARG A 153 -9.18 -8.41 14.35
CA ARG A 153 -7.97 -8.86 13.65
C ARG A 153 -6.98 -9.49 14.63
N HIS A 154 -7.04 -10.81 14.71
CA HIS A 154 -6.01 -11.64 15.31
C HIS A 154 -5.31 -12.46 14.22
N ASP A 155 -4.00 -12.54 14.31
CA ASP A 155 -3.10 -13.31 13.47
C ASP A 155 -3.17 -14.82 13.79
N GLY A 156 -4.38 -15.36 13.92
CA GLY A 156 -4.66 -16.78 14.18
C GLY A 156 -4.40 -17.28 15.60
N SER A 157 -3.58 -16.59 16.41
CA SER A 157 -3.22 -17.02 17.78
C SER A 157 -4.45 -17.16 18.71
N PRO A 158 -4.65 -18.31 19.40
CA PRO A 158 -5.73 -18.52 20.37
C PRO A 158 -5.71 -17.50 21.52
N THR A 159 -4.51 -17.15 22.00
CA THR A 159 -4.33 -16.14 23.06
C THR A 159 -4.77 -14.76 22.60
N ARG A 160 -4.42 -14.38 21.36
CA ARG A 160 -4.85 -13.09 20.78
C ARG A 160 -6.35 -13.08 20.46
N ARG A 161 -6.94 -14.23 20.11
CA ARG A 161 -8.40 -14.40 20.00
C ARG A 161 -9.10 -14.14 21.33
N ALA A 162 -8.64 -14.74 22.42
CA ALA A 162 -9.21 -14.52 23.75
C ALA A 162 -9.07 -13.05 24.21
N LEU A 163 -7.90 -12.45 24.00
CA LEU A 163 -7.66 -11.02 24.28
C LEU A 163 -8.54 -10.11 23.42
N SER A 164 -8.71 -10.43 22.14
CA SER A 164 -9.62 -9.75 21.22
C SER A 164 -11.06 -9.79 21.73
N LEU A 165 -11.55 -10.97 22.13
CA LEU A 165 -12.90 -11.12 22.70
C LEU A 165 -13.09 -10.29 23.97
N GLY A 166 -12.12 -10.31 24.88
CA GLY A 166 -12.14 -9.47 26.09
C GLY A 166 -12.14 -7.97 25.76
N ALA A 167 -11.30 -7.55 24.81
CA ALA A 167 -11.23 -6.16 24.36
C ALA A 167 -12.53 -5.71 23.67
N ARG A 168 -13.17 -6.57 22.88
CA ARG A 168 -14.46 -6.34 22.23
C ARG A 168 -15.58 -6.17 23.26
N LEU A 169 -15.62 -7.04 24.27
CA LEU A 169 -16.55 -6.91 25.39
C LEU A 169 -16.33 -5.58 26.14
N GLY A 170 -15.07 -5.23 26.42
CA GLY A 170 -14.70 -3.95 27.00
C GLY A 170 -15.13 -2.75 26.13
N ALA A 171 -14.96 -2.82 24.81
CA ALA A 171 -15.37 -1.77 23.89
C ALA A 171 -16.89 -1.54 23.89
N ARG A 172 -17.68 -2.62 23.94
CA ARG A 172 -19.15 -2.56 24.10
C ARG A 172 -19.58 -1.92 25.42
N MET A 173 -18.79 -2.08 26.48
CA MET A 173 -19.01 -1.42 27.78
C MET A 173 -18.39 -0.02 27.87
N HIS A 174 -17.94 0.57 26.75
CA HIS A 174 -17.20 1.85 26.69
C HIS A 174 -15.90 1.88 27.54
N ALA A 175 -15.37 0.72 27.92
CA ALA A 175 -14.11 0.58 28.65
C ALA A 175 -12.87 0.66 27.73
N HIS A 176 -13.05 0.92 26.43
CA HIS A 176 -11.96 0.98 25.46
C HIS A 176 -10.88 2.02 25.77
N TRP A 177 -11.24 3.08 26.50
CA TRP A 177 -10.31 4.10 26.98
C TRP A 177 -9.23 3.57 27.93
N LEU A 178 -9.41 2.36 28.50
CA LEU A 178 -8.42 1.74 29.38
C LEU A 178 -7.23 1.15 28.60
N PHE A 179 -7.46 0.63 27.40
CA PHE A 179 -6.40 0.08 26.54
C PHE A 179 -5.93 1.06 25.46
N ALA A 180 -6.80 1.92 24.95
CA ALA A 180 -6.48 2.98 23.99
C ALA A 180 -5.85 4.20 24.68
N ARG A 181 -4.67 3.99 25.27
CA ARG A 181 -3.99 5.02 26.07
C ARG A 181 -3.23 6.03 25.22
N GLN A 182 -2.73 5.64 24.06
CA GLN A 182 -1.88 6.47 23.22
C GLN A 182 -2.56 6.78 21.90
N GLY A 183 -2.32 7.95 21.33
CA GLY A 183 -2.91 8.31 20.05
C GLY A 183 -2.92 9.80 19.81
N TYR A 184 -3.87 10.24 18.99
CA TYR A 184 -3.98 11.63 18.56
C TYR A 184 -5.34 12.21 18.91
N VAL A 185 -5.38 13.48 19.33
CA VAL A 185 -6.60 14.29 19.39
C VAL A 185 -6.50 15.37 18.33
N VAL A 186 -7.41 15.33 17.35
CA VAL A 186 -7.50 16.31 16.28
C VAL A 186 -8.58 17.32 16.66
N VAL A 187 -8.22 18.60 16.66
CA VAL A 187 -9.08 19.74 17.01
C VAL A 187 -9.18 20.67 15.82
N ARG A 188 -10.37 20.89 15.29
CA ARG A 188 -10.63 21.82 14.18
C ARG A 188 -11.22 23.11 14.72
N ARG A 189 -10.73 24.26 14.24
CA ARG A 189 -11.24 25.59 14.61
C ARG A 189 -12.64 25.87 14.06
N ALA A 190 -12.98 25.29 12.91
CA ALA A 190 -14.30 25.36 12.29
C ALA A 190 -14.83 23.94 11.98
N ARG A 191 -16.15 23.79 11.84
CA ARG A 191 -16.81 22.53 11.43
C ARG A 191 -16.71 22.29 9.91
N ALA A 192 -15.55 22.56 9.32
CA ALA A 192 -15.30 22.18 7.95
C ALA A 192 -15.13 20.66 7.87
N PRO A 193 -15.80 19.98 6.92
CA PRO A 193 -15.58 18.56 6.66
C PRO A 193 -14.12 18.28 6.30
N HIS A 194 -13.67 17.04 6.50
CA HIS A 194 -12.36 16.61 6.02
C HIS A 194 -12.32 16.70 4.48
N PRO A 195 -11.27 17.26 3.84
CA PRO A 195 -11.25 17.48 2.39
C PRO A 195 -11.33 16.17 1.58
N ILE A 196 -10.76 15.09 2.11
CA ILE A 196 -10.84 13.74 1.52
C ILE A 196 -12.09 12.98 1.98
N PHE A 197 -12.30 12.86 3.30
CA PHE A 197 -13.27 11.94 3.89
C PHE A 197 -14.65 12.57 4.21
N GLY A 198 -14.82 13.88 3.98
CA GLY A 198 -16.03 14.59 4.40
C GLY A 198 -16.24 14.50 5.90
N ASP A 199 -17.45 14.12 6.33
CA ASP A 199 -17.79 13.91 7.74
C ASP A 199 -17.43 12.52 8.26
N ALA A 200 -16.94 11.63 7.39
CA ALA A 200 -16.54 10.30 7.80
C ALA A 200 -15.21 10.30 8.55
N HIS A 201 -15.11 9.41 9.54
CA HIS A 201 -13.90 9.17 10.31
C HIS A 201 -13.43 7.73 10.04
N PRO A 202 -12.60 7.49 9.01
CA PRO A 202 -12.15 6.15 8.67
C PRO A 202 -11.11 5.61 9.66
N ILE A 203 -10.90 4.30 9.64
CA ILE A 203 -9.65 3.70 10.15
C ILE A 203 -8.55 4.09 9.17
N ILE A 204 -7.49 4.75 9.64
CA ILE A 204 -6.28 4.97 8.85
C ILE A 204 -5.32 3.83 9.12
N ILE A 205 -4.89 3.12 8.08
CA ILE A 205 -3.88 2.07 8.12
C ILE A 205 -2.56 2.70 7.69
N THR A 206 -1.55 2.58 8.55
CA THR A 206 -0.16 2.99 8.30
C THR A 206 0.70 1.73 8.19
N PRO A 207 0.79 1.09 7.01
CA PRO A 207 1.64 -0.08 6.84
C PRO A 207 3.08 0.22 7.25
N ARG A 208 3.76 -0.76 7.86
CA ARG A 208 5.15 -0.61 8.33
C ARG A 208 6.17 -1.29 7.42
N PHE A 209 5.75 -1.83 6.28
CA PHE A 209 6.67 -2.39 5.30
C PHE A 209 7.52 -1.28 4.71
N ASP A 210 8.81 -1.56 4.52
CA ASP A 210 9.81 -0.57 4.09
C ASP A 210 9.51 -0.03 2.67
N THR A 211 8.69 -0.75 1.90
CA THR A 211 8.27 -0.42 0.54
C THR A 211 6.88 0.20 0.46
N SER A 212 6.15 0.31 1.58
CA SER A 212 4.80 0.88 1.53
C SER A 212 4.85 2.39 1.34
N ARG A 213 4.48 2.84 0.15
CA ARG A 213 4.45 4.26 -0.23
C ARG A 213 3.15 4.97 0.13
N HIS A 214 2.12 4.22 0.53
CA HIS A 214 0.77 4.72 0.71
C HIS A 214 0.24 4.49 2.14
N VAL A 215 -0.62 5.39 2.57
CA VAL A 215 -1.56 5.22 3.68
C VAL A 215 -2.92 4.81 3.10
N VAL A 216 -3.60 3.90 3.80
CA VAL A 216 -4.91 3.39 3.38
C VAL A 216 -5.96 3.79 4.41
N ALA A 217 -6.99 4.53 4.00
CA ALA A 217 -8.16 4.81 4.82
C ALA A 217 -9.28 3.83 4.50
N LEU A 218 -9.90 3.24 5.52
CA LEU A 218 -11.02 2.32 5.38
C LEU A 218 -12.23 2.83 6.16
N HIS A 219 -13.36 2.98 5.48
CA HIS A 219 -14.63 3.33 6.07
C HIS A 219 -15.66 2.23 5.81
N GLU A 220 -16.32 1.81 6.88
CA GLU A 220 -17.44 0.88 6.81
C GLU A 220 -18.75 1.65 7.00
N GLY A 221 -19.51 1.78 5.92
CA GLY A 221 -20.77 2.50 5.90
C GLY A 221 -21.91 1.76 6.61
N ALA A 222 -23.03 2.45 6.82
CA ALA A 222 -24.23 1.84 7.42
C ALA A 222 -24.78 0.70 6.54
N VAL A 223 -24.79 0.94 5.23
CA VAL A 223 -25.01 -0.06 4.19
C VAL A 223 -23.72 -0.24 3.39
N ARG A 224 -23.59 -1.41 2.74
CA ARG A 224 -22.38 -1.76 1.98
C ARG A 224 -22.04 -0.77 0.87
N ALA A 225 -23.05 -0.17 0.23
CA ALA A 225 -22.86 0.83 -0.82
C ALA A 225 -22.15 2.10 -0.32
N ASP A 226 -22.13 2.34 0.99
CA ASP A 226 -21.47 3.49 1.62
C ASP A 226 -20.05 3.16 2.11
N SER A 227 -19.60 1.91 1.96
CA SER A 227 -18.25 1.49 2.36
C SER A 227 -17.23 1.79 1.27
N TRP A 228 -16.12 2.42 1.66
CA TRP A 228 -15.08 2.83 0.72
C TRP A 228 -13.68 2.66 1.31
N VAL A 229 -12.72 2.62 0.40
CA VAL A 229 -11.29 2.62 0.69
C VAL A 229 -10.66 3.81 -0.02
N ALA A 230 -9.82 4.56 0.68
CA ALA A 230 -8.97 5.56 0.06
C ALA A 230 -7.49 5.17 0.16
N LYS A 231 -6.73 5.37 -0.90
CA LYS A 231 -5.27 5.29 -0.91
C LYS A 231 -4.67 6.66 -1.13
N ILE A 232 -3.68 7.02 -0.32
CA ILE A 232 -3.05 8.34 -0.32
C ILE A 232 -1.52 8.16 -0.19
N PRO A 233 -0.70 8.78 -1.05
CA PRO A 233 0.76 8.73 -0.94
C PRO A 233 1.27 9.37 0.34
N ARG A 234 2.32 8.76 0.92
CA ARG A 234 3.03 9.25 2.09
C ARG A 234 3.86 10.49 1.80
N GLN A 235 4.47 10.52 0.64
CA GLN A 235 5.30 11.63 0.19
C GLN A 235 4.52 12.46 -0.84
N PRO A 236 4.42 13.78 -0.68
CA PRO A 236 3.87 14.65 -1.72
C PRO A 236 4.59 14.47 -3.05
N GLY A 237 3.85 14.44 -4.15
CA GLY A 237 4.37 14.17 -5.49
C GLY A 237 4.60 12.69 -5.82
N ASP A 238 4.47 11.77 -4.87
CA ASP A 238 4.56 10.32 -5.09
C ASP A 238 3.25 9.73 -5.64
N ASP A 239 2.74 10.32 -6.71
CA ASP A 239 1.37 10.14 -7.17
C ASP A 239 1.19 9.07 -8.26
N SER A 240 2.30 8.65 -8.88
CA SER A 240 2.27 7.85 -10.12
C SER A 240 1.53 6.51 -9.95
N GLY A 241 1.71 5.82 -8.83
CA GLY A 241 1.02 4.56 -8.54
C GLY A 241 -0.49 4.74 -8.35
N ILE A 242 -0.88 5.79 -7.64
CA ILE A 242 -2.30 6.14 -7.38
C ILE A 242 -3.02 6.55 -8.66
N GLN A 243 -2.39 7.40 -9.47
CA GLN A 243 -2.96 7.82 -10.75
C GLN A 243 -3.10 6.64 -11.71
N ARG A 244 -2.08 5.77 -11.77
CA ARG A 244 -2.11 4.53 -12.57
C ARG A 244 -3.24 3.61 -12.15
N GLU A 245 -3.35 3.31 -10.85
CA GLU A 245 -4.43 2.45 -10.33
C GLU A 245 -5.82 3.05 -10.62
N GLY A 246 -6.00 4.36 -10.41
CA GLY A 246 -7.28 5.03 -10.69
C GLY A 246 -7.66 4.98 -12.18
N HIS A 247 -6.75 5.34 -13.09
CA HIS A 247 -6.99 5.28 -14.52
C HIS A 247 -7.24 3.83 -14.99
N MET A 248 -6.48 2.87 -14.46
CA MET A 248 -6.64 1.46 -14.78
C MET A 248 -8.04 0.95 -14.44
N LEU A 249 -8.50 1.20 -13.20
CA LEU A 249 -9.81 0.76 -12.75
C LEU A 249 -10.95 1.38 -13.58
N MET A 250 -10.81 2.66 -13.96
CA MET A 250 -11.80 3.34 -14.81
C MET A 250 -11.80 2.76 -16.23
N ALA A 251 -10.63 2.55 -16.85
CA ALA A 251 -10.50 2.01 -18.19
C ALA A 251 -11.01 0.56 -18.28
N LEU A 252 -10.57 -0.31 -17.36
CA LEU A 252 -10.96 -1.71 -17.34
C LEU A 252 -12.46 -1.89 -17.11
N ARG A 253 -13.07 -1.10 -16.22
CA ARG A 253 -14.52 -1.18 -15.97
C ARG A 253 -15.35 -0.73 -17.18
N GLY A 254 -14.82 0.17 -18.00
CA GLY A 254 -15.42 0.56 -19.28
C GLY A 254 -15.27 -0.51 -20.37
N ALA A 255 -14.10 -1.15 -20.42
CA ALA A 255 -13.76 -2.14 -21.44
C ALA A 255 -14.30 -3.56 -21.17
N ALA A 256 -14.49 -3.93 -19.91
CA ALA A 256 -14.98 -5.25 -19.48
C ALA A 256 -16.04 -5.13 -18.38
N PRO A 257 -17.30 -4.80 -18.73
CA PRO A 257 -18.40 -4.72 -17.75
C PRO A 257 -18.63 -6.01 -16.96
N GLU A 258 -18.29 -7.17 -17.51
CA GLU A 258 -18.34 -8.48 -16.84
C GLU A 258 -17.37 -8.60 -15.66
N LEU A 259 -16.32 -7.77 -15.60
CA LEU A 259 -15.38 -7.71 -14.48
C LEU A 259 -15.78 -6.70 -13.41
N ALA A 260 -16.92 -6.01 -13.56
CA ALA A 260 -17.32 -4.93 -12.65
C ALA A 260 -17.50 -5.36 -11.18
N SER A 261 -17.81 -6.63 -10.90
CA SER A 261 -17.86 -7.18 -9.53
C SER A 261 -16.48 -7.59 -8.97
N SER A 262 -15.50 -7.78 -9.85
CA SER A 262 -14.15 -8.25 -9.55
C SER A 262 -13.19 -7.10 -9.22
N ILE A 263 -13.51 -5.87 -9.62
CA ILE A 263 -12.66 -4.69 -9.43
C ILE A 263 -13.43 -3.55 -8.78
N ALA A 264 -12.72 -2.72 -8.03
CA ALA A 264 -13.35 -1.61 -7.33
C ALA A 264 -13.73 -0.46 -8.28
N ARG A 265 -14.96 0.05 -8.15
CA ARG A 265 -15.41 1.30 -8.74
C ARG A 265 -14.65 2.46 -8.14
N VAL A 266 -14.11 3.31 -9.00
CA VAL A 266 -13.53 4.59 -8.60
C VAL A 266 -14.67 5.56 -8.28
N GLU A 267 -14.71 6.03 -7.03
CA GLU A 267 -15.62 7.10 -6.61
C GLU A 267 -15.02 8.46 -6.89
N ARG A 268 -13.70 8.57 -6.68
CA ARG A 268 -12.96 9.81 -6.87
C ARG A 268 -11.48 9.54 -7.07
N LEU A 269 -10.93 10.13 -8.13
CA LEU A 269 -9.49 10.35 -8.29
C LEU A 269 -9.30 11.87 -8.33
N ALA A 270 -8.61 12.43 -7.35
CA ALA A 270 -8.46 13.88 -7.21
C ALA A 270 -7.14 14.26 -6.54
N THR A 271 -6.77 15.54 -6.63
CA THR A 271 -5.52 16.07 -6.10
C THR A 271 -5.81 17.17 -5.07
N ILE A 272 -5.08 17.16 -3.95
CA ILE A 272 -5.06 18.22 -2.94
C ILE A 272 -3.61 18.68 -2.79
N GLY A 273 -3.34 19.95 -3.08
CA GLY A 273 -1.95 20.42 -3.17
C GLY A 273 -1.23 19.70 -4.31
N SER A 274 -0.12 19.03 -4.00
CA SER A 274 0.63 18.18 -4.92
C SER A 274 0.38 16.69 -4.69
N THR A 275 -0.58 16.32 -3.83
CA THR A 275 -0.87 14.92 -3.47
C THR A 275 -2.15 14.44 -4.14
N SER A 276 -2.05 13.44 -4.99
CA SER A 276 -3.18 12.72 -5.59
C SER A 276 -3.70 11.64 -4.63
N TYR A 277 -5.01 11.44 -4.57
CA TYR A 277 -5.62 10.36 -3.81
C TYR A 277 -6.68 9.63 -4.63
N LEU A 278 -6.85 8.35 -4.33
CA LEU A 278 -7.85 7.49 -4.94
C LEU A 278 -8.84 7.01 -3.88
N LEU A 279 -10.11 7.36 -4.04
CA LEU A 279 -11.24 6.84 -3.26
C LEU A 279 -12.05 5.89 -4.14
N ARG A 280 -12.31 4.69 -3.63
CA ARG A 280 -12.95 3.60 -4.35
C ARG A 280 -13.90 2.82 -3.45
N GLU A 281 -14.83 2.08 -4.06
CA GLU A 281 -15.69 1.17 -3.31
C GLU A 281 -14.86 0.12 -2.56
N ALA A 282 -15.34 -0.28 -1.38
CA ALA A 282 -14.71 -1.35 -0.63
C ALA A 282 -15.10 -2.73 -1.22
N LEU A 283 -14.11 -3.57 -1.50
CA LEU A 283 -14.33 -4.97 -1.88
C LEU A 283 -14.27 -5.87 -0.63
N ASP A 284 -15.33 -6.63 -0.38
CA ASP A 284 -15.38 -7.77 0.55
C ASP A 284 -14.88 -9.06 -0.10
N GLY A 285 -14.60 -10.04 0.75
CA GLY A 285 -14.15 -11.36 0.35
C GLY A 285 -13.17 -11.91 1.38
N ALA A 286 -13.04 -13.24 1.42
CA ALA A 286 -11.97 -13.88 2.15
C ALA A 286 -10.66 -13.69 1.38
N ALA A 287 -9.54 -13.43 2.06
CA ALA A 287 -8.26 -13.45 1.36
C ALA A 287 -8.03 -14.82 0.74
N LEU A 288 -7.71 -14.86 -0.55
CA LEU A 288 -7.16 -16.07 -1.17
C LEU A 288 -5.69 -16.09 -0.76
N ASP A 289 -5.43 -16.47 0.49
CA ASP A 289 -4.10 -16.57 1.07
C ASP A 289 -3.47 -17.96 0.79
N PRO A 290 -2.18 -18.19 1.12
CA PRO A 290 -1.54 -19.47 0.83
C PRO A 290 -2.29 -20.68 1.41
N GLY A 291 -2.88 -20.55 2.61
CA GLY A 291 -3.66 -21.61 3.24
C GLY A 291 -5.02 -21.83 2.58
N ALA A 292 -5.61 -20.81 1.94
CA ALA A 292 -6.79 -20.97 1.10
C ALA A 292 -6.48 -21.71 -0.20
N VAL A 293 -5.37 -21.38 -0.85
CA VAL A 293 -4.92 -22.07 -2.07
C VAL A 293 -4.53 -23.51 -1.79
N GLU A 294 -3.84 -23.79 -0.67
CA GLU A 294 -3.49 -25.16 -0.29
C GLU A 294 -4.73 -26.04 -0.07
N ARG A 295 -5.79 -25.47 0.53
CA ARG A 295 -7.05 -26.20 0.77
C ARG A 295 -7.79 -26.57 -0.51
N ASP A 296 -7.73 -25.72 -1.54
CA ASP A 296 -8.43 -25.95 -2.80
C ASP A 296 -7.68 -25.30 -3.97
N HIS A 297 -6.61 -25.97 -4.40
CA HIS A 297 -5.72 -25.49 -5.46
C HIS A 297 -6.44 -25.39 -6.82
N ASP A 298 -7.26 -26.38 -7.15
CA ASP A 298 -7.96 -26.45 -8.44
C ASP A 298 -8.98 -25.31 -8.56
N LEU A 299 -9.72 -25.01 -7.48
CA LEU A 299 -10.60 -23.85 -7.44
C LEU A 299 -9.80 -22.56 -7.61
N ALA A 300 -8.69 -22.39 -6.88
CA ALA A 300 -7.85 -21.19 -6.95
C ALA A 300 -7.32 -20.95 -8.38
N VAL A 301 -6.83 -21.99 -9.06
CA VAL A 301 -6.39 -21.91 -10.45
C VAL A 301 -7.57 -21.55 -11.37
N THR A 302 -8.72 -22.21 -11.20
CA THR A 302 -9.90 -22.01 -12.05
C THR A 302 -10.44 -20.57 -11.97
N ILE A 303 -10.59 -20.02 -10.76
CA ILE A 303 -11.12 -18.66 -10.58
C ILE A 303 -10.18 -17.59 -11.13
N GLY A 304 -8.86 -17.77 -10.97
CA GLY A 304 -7.87 -16.83 -11.49
C GLY A 304 -7.76 -16.90 -13.00
N LEU A 305 -7.80 -18.10 -13.58
CA LEU A 305 -7.84 -18.24 -15.04
C LEU A 305 -9.06 -17.56 -15.64
N ARG A 306 -10.26 -17.75 -15.04
CA ARG A 306 -11.48 -17.09 -15.50
C ARG A 306 -11.36 -15.55 -15.44
N PHE A 307 -10.75 -15.00 -14.39
CA PHE A 307 -10.51 -13.56 -14.29
C PHE A 307 -9.57 -13.07 -15.39
N ILE A 308 -8.43 -13.75 -15.58
CA ILE A 308 -7.42 -13.38 -16.59
C ILE A 308 -7.98 -13.48 -18.01
N GLU A 309 -8.75 -14.54 -18.31
CA GLU A 309 -9.36 -14.74 -19.63
C GLU A 309 -10.45 -13.72 -19.98
N ALA A 310 -11.02 -13.04 -18.98
CA ALA A 310 -11.99 -11.98 -19.15
C ALA A 310 -11.34 -10.60 -19.35
N MET A 311 -10.02 -10.47 -19.18
CA MET A 311 -9.33 -9.21 -19.46
C MET A 311 -9.27 -8.96 -20.98
N PRO A 312 -9.74 -7.79 -21.46
CA PRO A 312 -9.83 -7.55 -22.89
C PRO A 312 -8.47 -7.20 -23.51
N ARG A 313 -8.38 -7.44 -24.82
CA ARG A 313 -7.29 -6.93 -25.66
C ARG A 313 -7.45 -5.41 -25.81
N THR A 314 -6.35 -4.68 -25.70
CA THR A 314 -6.34 -3.20 -25.76
C THR A 314 -5.67 -2.66 -27.01
N ARG A 315 -4.78 -3.43 -27.64
CA ARG A 315 -4.20 -3.11 -28.96
C ARG A 315 -4.05 -4.37 -29.78
N GLU A 316 -4.29 -4.25 -31.08
CA GLU A 316 -3.94 -5.31 -32.02
C GLU A 316 -2.43 -5.41 -32.19
N ALA A 317 -1.94 -6.58 -32.60
CA ALA A 317 -0.51 -6.83 -32.73
C ALA A 317 0.18 -5.91 -33.76
N ALA A 318 -0.56 -5.46 -34.78
CA ALA A 318 -0.08 -4.53 -35.79
C ALA A 318 0.09 -3.08 -35.27
N GLU A 319 -0.61 -2.73 -34.18
CA GLU A 319 -0.61 -1.40 -33.58
C GLU A 319 0.38 -1.30 -32.41
N ASN A 320 0.86 -2.44 -31.91
CA ASN A 320 1.70 -2.55 -30.73
C ASN A 320 3.17 -2.78 -31.11
N THR A 321 3.72 -1.96 -32.01
CA THR A 321 5.03 -2.22 -32.63
C THR A 321 6.23 -1.97 -31.70
N ASP A 322 6.05 -1.16 -30.68
CA ASP A 322 7.05 -0.72 -29.70
C ASP A 322 6.98 -1.48 -28.37
N TRP A 323 6.15 -2.53 -28.30
CA TRP A 323 5.88 -3.27 -27.06
C TRP A 323 7.15 -3.74 -26.34
N TYR A 324 8.16 -4.19 -27.09
CA TYR A 324 9.38 -4.71 -26.49
C TYR A 324 10.19 -3.61 -25.82
N ASP A 325 10.28 -2.45 -26.48
CA ASP A 325 11.08 -1.33 -26.00
C ASP A 325 10.43 -0.73 -24.73
N GLU A 326 9.09 -0.60 -24.73
CA GLU A 326 8.31 -0.05 -23.60
C GLU A 326 8.18 -1.01 -22.40
N LEU A 327 7.95 -2.31 -22.68
CA LEU A 327 7.64 -3.29 -21.63
C LEU A 327 8.87 -4.03 -21.11
N VAL A 328 9.97 -4.09 -21.88
CA VAL A 328 11.13 -4.94 -21.59
C VAL A 328 12.44 -4.16 -21.60
N GLU A 329 12.82 -3.54 -22.72
CA GLU A 329 14.13 -2.89 -22.89
C GLU A 329 14.32 -1.73 -21.91
N THR A 330 13.38 -0.78 -21.91
CA THR A 330 13.48 0.40 -21.05
C THR A 330 13.46 0.05 -19.55
N PRO A 331 12.52 -0.78 -19.04
CA PRO A 331 12.52 -1.15 -17.62
C PRO A 331 13.77 -1.91 -17.18
N LEU A 332 14.28 -2.85 -17.99
CA LEU A 332 15.49 -3.60 -17.65
C LEU A 332 16.75 -2.73 -17.72
N GLY A 333 16.83 -1.82 -18.69
CA GLY A 333 17.89 -0.82 -18.79
C GLY A 333 17.92 0.09 -17.55
N ARG A 334 16.75 0.55 -17.10
CA ARG A 334 16.63 1.34 -15.85
C ARG A 334 17.09 0.55 -14.63
N LEU A 335 16.69 -0.73 -14.50
CA LEU A 335 17.15 -1.59 -13.40
C LEU A 335 18.68 -1.76 -13.43
N ALA A 336 19.27 -2.04 -14.60
CA ALA A 336 20.72 -2.18 -14.72
C ALA A 336 21.45 -0.89 -14.33
N ALA A 337 21.00 0.26 -14.82
CA ALA A 337 21.57 1.57 -14.51
C ALA A 337 21.51 1.88 -13.00
N LEU A 338 20.34 1.73 -12.37
CA LEU A 338 20.16 2.01 -10.94
C LEU A 338 20.88 1.01 -10.04
N SER A 339 21.03 -0.24 -10.48
CA SER A 339 21.77 -1.24 -9.70
C SER A 339 23.26 -0.92 -9.62
N GLY A 340 23.84 -0.35 -10.68
CA GLY A 340 25.29 -0.18 -10.82
C GLY A 340 26.10 -1.49 -10.80
N ARG A 341 25.44 -2.66 -10.93
CA ARG A 341 26.09 -3.98 -10.79
C ARG A 341 26.31 -4.67 -12.11
N ALA A 342 27.58 -5.05 -12.36
CA ALA A 342 27.96 -5.83 -13.54
C ALA A 342 27.26 -7.20 -13.63
N SER A 343 26.79 -7.78 -12.53
CA SER A 343 25.99 -9.02 -12.55
C SER A 343 24.60 -8.79 -13.15
N ILE A 344 23.92 -7.72 -12.74
CA ILE A 344 22.59 -7.35 -13.25
C ILE A 344 22.69 -6.89 -14.70
N THR A 345 23.68 -6.08 -15.07
CA THR A 345 23.93 -5.70 -16.46
C THR A 345 24.09 -6.92 -17.36
N ARG A 346 24.92 -7.90 -16.97
CA ARG A 346 25.08 -9.15 -17.71
C ARG A 346 23.81 -10.01 -17.75
N LEU A 347 23.00 -9.98 -16.69
CA LEU A 347 21.72 -10.68 -16.66
C LEU A 347 20.72 -10.06 -17.66
N VAL A 348 20.67 -8.73 -17.74
CA VAL A 348 19.88 -7.98 -18.74
C VAL A 348 20.33 -8.31 -20.15
N GLU A 349 21.63 -8.23 -20.44
CA GLU A 349 22.20 -8.55 -21.76
C GLU A 349 21.81 -9.97 -22.21
N ARG A 350 22.07 -10.98 -21.36
CA ARG A 350 21.72 -12.38 -21.65
C ARG A 350 20.22 -12.59 -21.82
N THR A 351 19.41 -11.80 -21.12
CA THR A 351 17.95 -11.85 -21.25
C THR A 351 17.52 -11.31 -22.60
N HIS A 352 18.09 -10.20 -23.07
CA HIS A 352 17.81 -9.69 -24.41
C HIS A 352 18.24 -10.68 -25.52
N ASP A 353 19.39 -11.33 -25.37
CA ASP A 353 19.83 -12.37 -26.30
C ASP A 353 18.83 -13.54 -26.36
N ALA A 354 18.38 -14.01 -25.20
CA ALA A 354 17.42 -15.11 -25.11
C ALA A 354 16.02 -14.74 -25.64
N LEU A 355 15.67 -13.46 -25.64
CA LEU A 355 14.40 -12.94 -26.11
C LEU A 355 14.41 -12.49 -27.57
N ALA A 356 15.54 -12.57 -28.28
CA ALA A 356 15.69 -12.08 -29.65
C ALA A 356 14.62 -12.65 -30.61
N GLY A 357 14.26 -13.93 -30.46
CA GLY A 357 13.24 -14.59 -31.26
C GLY A 357 11.81 -14.10 -31.00
N VAL A 358 11.48 -13.74 -29.75
CA VAL A 358 10.15 -13.20 -29.39
C VAL A 358 10.08 -11.71 -29.68
N ARG A 359 11.17 -10.96 -29.55
CA ARG A 359 11.24 -9.51 -29.86
C ARG A 359 10.67 -9.17 -31.24
N ALA A 360 10.95 -10.00 -32.24
CA ALA A 360 10.50 -9.77 -33.61
C ALA A 360 9.05 -10.22 -33.89
N ARG A 361 8.34 -10.78 -32.90
CA ARG A 361 6.97 -11.27 -33.10
C ARG A 361 5.95 -10.14 -32.95
N PRO A 362 4.88 -10.16 -33.75
CA PRO A 362 3.74 -9.29 -33.52
C PRO A 362 3.00 -9.76 -32.26
N VAL A 363 3.00 -8.94 -31.21
CA VAL A 363 2.37 -9.27 -29.92
C VAL A 363 1.27 -8.25 -29.62
N PRO A 364 -0.01 -8.67 -29.48
CA PRO A 364 -1.08 -7.76 -29.09
C PRO A 364 -0.91 -7.30 -27.64
N ALA A 365 -1.58 -6.20 -27.28
CA ALA A 365 -1.58 -5.72 -25.90
C ALA A 365 -2.88 -6.12 -25.18
N VAL A 366 -2.79 -6.37 -23.87
CA VAL A 366 -3.92 -6.68 -22.99
C VAL A 366 -3.86 -5.83 -21.73
N PHE A 367 -4.98 -5.70 -21.04
CA PHE A 367 -4.90 -5.27 -19.64
C PHE A 367 -4.06 -6.24 -18.82
N GLU A 368 -3.18 -5.70 -18.00
CA GLU A 368 -2.28 -6.45 -17.13
C GLU A 368 -2.30 -5.84 -15.72
N HIS A 369 -2.47 -6.68 -14.71
CA HIS A 369 -2.38 -6.30 -13.30
C HIS A 369 -0.92 -6.10 -12.87
N GLY A 370 -0.03 -7.00 -13.26
CA GLY A 370 1.41 -6.93 -12.99
C GLY A 370 1.84 -7.38 -11.58
N ASP A 371 0.90 -7.87 -10.76
CA ASP A 371 1.13 -8.35 -9.38
C ASP A 371 -0.02 -9.23 -8.88
N LEU A 372 -0.54 -10.09 -9.76
CA LEU A 372 -1.74 -10.88 -9.50
C LEU A 372 -1.42 -12.09 -8.61
N GLY A 373 -1.52 -11.92 -7.30
CA GLY A 373 -1.28 -12.98 -6.31
C GLY A 373 -1.58 -12.47 -4.89
N HIS A 374 -1.37 -13.29 -3.86
CA HIS A 374 -1.50 -12.82 -2.48
C HIS A 374 -0.48 -11.69 -2.19
N PRO A 375 -0.88 -10.56 -1.56
CA PRO A 375 -2.16 -10.31 -0.85
C PRO A 375 -3.26 -9.62 -1.67
N ASN A 376 -3.10 -9.51 -2.99
CA ASN A 376 -3.93 -8.70 -3.88
C ASN A 376 -5.21 -9.40 -4.38
N VAL A 377 -5.48 -10.62 -3.91
CA VAL A 377 -6.63 -11.42 -4.36
C VAL A 377 -7.54 -11.83 -3.21
N LEU A 378 -8.84 -11.60 -3.39
CA LEU A 378 -9.91 -12.03 -2.49
C LEU A 378 -10.85 -12.99 -3.22
N LEU A 379 -11.42 -13.93 -2.48
CA LEU A 379 -12.53 -14.77 -2.91
C LEU A 379 -13.84 -14.20 -2.36
N ALA A 380 -14.71 -13.75 -3.26
CA ALA A 380 -16.07 -13.36 -2.91
C ALA A 380 -16.91 -14.58 -2.52
N GLU A 381 -17.98 -14.38 -1.74
CA GLU A 381 -18.93 -15.46 -1.40
C GLU A 381 -19.54 -16.14 -2.64
N ALA A 382 -19.72 -15.39 -3.73
CA ALA A 382 -20.20 -15.90 -5.01
C ALA A 382 -19.17 -16.76 -5.78
N GLY A 383 -17.98 -16.98 -5.23
CA GLY A 383 -16.91 -17.76 -5.88
C GLY A 383 -16.18 -16.98 -6.98
N GLU A 384 -16.28 -15.66 -6.98
CA GLU A 384 -15.59 -14.75 -7.91
C GLU A 384 -14.28 -14.23 -7.31
N LEU A 385 -13.28 -14.02 -8.16
CA LEU A 385 -12.03 -13.38 -7.76
C LEU A 385 -12.24 -11.88 -7.70
N ARG A 386 -11.85 -11.25 -6.59
CA ARG A 386 -11.75 -9.80 -6.50
C ARG A 386 -10.31 -9.38 -6.37
N VAL A 387 -9.94 -8.40 -7.16
CA VAL A 387 -8.54 -8.05 -7.39
C VAL A 387 -8.28 -6.63 -6.90
N LEU A 388 -7.33 -6.52 -5.99
CA LEU A 388 -6.90 -5.31 -5.32
C LEU A 388 -5.56 -4.87 -5.87
N ASP A 389 -5.25 -3.59 -5.68
CA ASP A 389 -3.89 -3.07 -5.83
C ASP A 389 -3.34 -3.07 -7.27
N TRP A 390 -3.91 -2.19 -8.10
CA TRP A 390 -3.52 -2.04 -9.49
C TRP A 390 -2.38 -1.03 -9.69
N GLU A 391 -1.54 -0.80 -8.68
CA GLU A 391 -0.47 0.21 -8.75
C GLU A 391 0.65 -0.13 -9.74
N ARG A 392 0.76 -1.41 -10.13
CA ARG A 392 1.71 -1.94 -11.13
C ARG A 392 1.08 -2.19 -12.50
N ALA A 393 -0.22 -1.94 -12.64
CA ALA A 393 -0.98 -2.36 -13.79
C ALA A 393 -0.62 -1.60 -15.07
N ARG A 394 -0.76 -2.25 -16.21
CA ARG A 394 -0.57 -1.65 -17.54
C ARG A 394 -1.80 -1.89 -18.42
N GLU A 395 -2.27 -0.82 -19.05
CA GLU A 395 -3.40 -0.91 -19.99
C GLU A 395 -2.97 -1.68 -21.25
N HIS A 396 -1.71 -1.50 -21.64
CA HIS A 396 -1.09 -2.17 -22.78
C HIS A 396 0.03 -3.09 -22.30
N GLY A 397 -0.33 -4.10 -21.52
CA GLY A 397 0.57 -5.13 -21.00
C GLY A 397 0.76 -6.32 -21.94
N LEU A 398 1.50 -7.32 -21.45
CA LEU A 398 1.90 -8.51 -22.19
C LEU A 398 0.92 -9.68 -21.93
N PRO A 399 0.38 -10.32 -22.98
CA PRO A 399 -0.39 -11.55 -22.83
C PRO A 399 0.38 -12.62 -22.03
N GLY A 400 -0.30 -13.25 -21.07
CA GLY A 400 0.26 -14.30 -20.24
C GLY A 400 1.11 -13.86 -19.05
N HIS A 401 1.46 -12.57 -18.89
CA HIS A 401 2.25 -12.10 -17.74
C HIS A 401 1.58 -12.44 -16.40
N ASP A 402 0.33 -12.00 -16.22
CA ASP A 402 -0.43 -12.25 -14.99
C ASP A 402 -0.67 -13.75 -14.76
N LEU A 403 -0.83 -14.54 -15.83
CA LEU A 403 -1.04 -15.97 -15.71
C LEU A 403 0.22 -16.69 -15.21
N VAL A 404 1.40 -16.34 -15.71
CA VAL A 404 2.67 -16.90 -15.21
C VAL A 404 2.83 -16.59 -13.73
N PHE A 405 2.64 -15.32 -13.35
CA PHE A 405 2.80 -14.89 -11.96
C PHE A 405 1.78 -15.56 -11.02
N TYR A 406 0.50 -15.57 -11.40
CA TYR A 406 -0.58 -16.16 -10.61
C TYR A 406 -0.43 -17.67 -10.45
N LEU A 407 -0.07 -18.40 -11.51
CA LEU A 407 0.14 -19.85 -11.43
C LEU A 407 1.35 -20.20 -10.57
N GLN A 408 2.43 -19.42 -10.64
CA GLN A 408 3.57 -19.59 -9.74
C GLN A 408 3.16 -19.39 -8.28
N TYR A 409 2.41 -18.32 -7.98
CA TYR A 409 1.85 -18.09 -6.66
C TYR A 409 1.01 -19.28 -6.17
N CYS A 410 0.14 -19.81 -7.03
CA CYS A 410 -0.70 -20.96 -6.68
C CYS A 410 0.12 -22.23 -6.42
N ALA A 411 1.13 -22.49 -7.26
CA ALA A 411 1.99 -23.66 -7.16
C ALA A 411 2.88 -23.63 -5.90
N GLU A 412 3.38 -22.44 -5.53
CA GLU A 412 4.14 -22.22 -4.31
C GLU A 412 3.27 -22.42 -3.07
N SER A 413 2.08 -21.80 -3.06
CA SER A 413 1.14 -21.87 -1.95
C SER A 413 0.69 -23.30 -1.66
N ALA A 414 0.30 -24.05 -2.70
CA ALA A 414 -0.15 -25.44 -2.57
C ALA A 414 0.96 -26.40 -2.05
N ARG A 415 2.21 -25.96 -2.06
CA ARG A 415 3.37 -26.74 -1.59
C ARG A 415 3.97 -26.20 -0.29
N GLY A 416 3.43 -25.11 0.26
CA GLY A 416 4.06 -24.38 1.36
C GLY A 416 5.49 -23.92 1.01
N ALA A 417 5.74 -23.55 -0.24
CA ALA A 417 7.06 -23.24 -0.76
C ALA A 417 7.51 -21.82 -0.37
N PHE A 418 7.90 -21.64 0.89
CA PHE A 418 8.31 -20.33 1.44
C PHE A 418 9.83 -20.09 1.42
N THR A 419 10.63 -21.10 1.05
CA THR A 419 12.08 -20.97 0.88
C THR A 419 12.44 -20.82 -0.61
N ARG A 420 13.58 -20.18 -0.92
CA ARG A 420 14.03 -19.98 -2.30
C ARG A 420 14.18 -21.29 -3.07
N ASP A 421 14.68 -22.34 -2.43
CA ASP A 421 14.80 -23.66 -3.06
C ASP A 421 13.45 -24.32 -3.33
N ALA A 422 12.51 -24.20 -2.40
CA ALA A 422 11.16 -24.72 -2.59
C ALA A 422 10.43 -23.95 -3.71
N GLN A 423 10.63 -22.64 -3.81
CA GLN A 423 10.07 -21.80 -4.87
C GLN A 423 10.60 -22.19 -6.26
N ARG A 424 11.91 -22.45 -6.37
CA ARG A 424 12.52 -23.01 -7.59
C ARG A 424 11.96 -24.38 -7.93
N SER A 425 11.78 -25.26 -6.94
CA SER A 425 11.18 -26.58 -7.18
C SER A 425 9.73 -26.48 -7.67
N ALA A 426 8.95 -25.55 -7.11
CA ALA A 426 7.59 -25.27 -7.56
C ALA A 426 7.58 -24.74 -9.01
N PHE A 427 8.53 -23.85 -9.36
CA PHE A 427 8.72 -23.37 -10.73
C PHE A 427 9.01 -24.53 -11.69
N GLU A 428 10.02 -25.36 -11.41
CA GLU A 428 10.43 -26.47 -12.30
C GLU A 428 9.27 -27.43 -12.55
N GLN A 429 8.50 -27.79 -11.51
CA GLN A 429 7.33 -28.68 -11.65
C GLN A 429 6.19 -28.05 -12.46
N LEU A 430 5.99 -26.74 -12.34
CA LEU A 430 4.92 -26.03 -13.03
C LEU A 430 5.18 -25.91 -14.54
N TRP A 431 6.44 -25.66 -14.90
CA TRP A 431 6.86 -25.31 -16.26
C TRP A 431 7.56 -26.45 -17.03
N VAL A 432 7.83 -27.60 -16.40
CA VAL A 432 8.35 -28.81 -17.07
C VAL A 432 7.54 -29.15 -18.33
N ARG A 433 8.16 -29.85 -19.29
CA ARG A 433 7.46 -30.36 -20.48
C ARG A 433 6.23 -31.19 -20.06
N GLY A 434 5.06 -30.80 -20.56
CA GLY A 434 3.78 -31.41 -20.19
C GLY A 434 3.26 -30.98 -18.81
N GLY A 435 3.92 -30.07 -18.10
CA GLY A 435 3.47 -29.47 -16.85
C GLY A 435 2.17 -28.68 -17.02
N HIS A 436 1.43 -28.51 -15.91
CA HIS A 436 0.12 -27.86 -15.95
C HIS A 436 0.20 -26.39 -16.37
N GLY A 437 1.19 -25.65 -15.87
CA GLY A 437 1.38 -24.24 -16.18
C GLY A 437 1.65 -24.00 -17.67
N ARG A 438 2.50 -24.83 -18.26
CA ARG A 438 2.77 -24.82 -19.70
C ARG A 438 1.51 -25.02 -20.54
N ARG A 439 0.64 -25.98 -20.18
CA ARG A 439 -0.61 -26.22 -20.92
C ARG A 439 -1.59 -25.05 -20.81
N LEU A 440 -1.72 -24.46 -19.62
CA LEU A 440 -2.61 -23.32 -19.41
C LEU A 440 -2.10 -22.07 -20.13
N LEU A 441 -0.80 -21.79 -20.04
CA LEU A 441 -0.20 -20.66 -20.73
C LEU A 441 -0.31 -20.81 -22.26
N ALA A 442 -0.07 -22.01 -22.80
CA ALA A 442 -0.25 -22.28 -24.22
C ALA A 442 -1.67 -21.95 -24.71
N ARG A 443 -2.69 -22.49 -24.01
CA ARG A 443 -4.09 -22.21 -24.33
C ARG A 443 -4.43 -20.73 -24.23
N HIS A 444 -3.91 -20.04 -23.21
CA HIS A 444 -4.15 -18.62 -23.04
C HIS A 444 -3.53 -17.81 -24.20
N LEU A 445 -2.25 -18.07 -24.53
CA LEU A 445 -1.55 -17.40 -25.63
C LEU A 445 -2.22 -17.65 -26.99
N GLU A 446 -2.73 -18.86 -27.25
CA GLU A 446 -3.46 -19.20 -28.48
C GLU A 446 -4.68 -18.30 -28.71
N ARG A 447 -5.39 -17.89 -27.65
CA ARG A 447 -6.53 -16.95 -27.74
C ARG A 447 -6.12 -15.55 -28.21
N HIS A 448 -4.84 -15.22 -28.06
CA HIS A 448 -4.24 -13.98 -28.54
C HIS A 448 -3.51 -14.16 -29.89
N GLY A 449 -3.66 -15.31 -30.55
CA GLY A 449 -2.98 -15.62 -31.81
C GLY A 449 -1.48 -15.91 -31.63
N LEU A 450 -1.05 -16.22 -30.41
CA LEU A 450 0.35 -16.49 -30.07
C LEU A 450 0.55 -18.00 -29.84
N GLY A 451 1.62 -18.54 -30.40
CA GLY A 451 2.08 -19.89 -30.04
C GLY A 451 2.78 -19.87 -28.68
N PHE A 452 2.71 -20.99 -27.94
CA PHE A 452 3.49 -21.14 -26.73
C PHE A 452 4.99 -21.03 -27.02
N ASP A 453 5.66 -20.24 -26.20
CA ASP A 453 7.11 -20.10 -26.17
C ASP A 453 7.56 -19.88 -24.72
N GLU A 454 8.52 -20.67 -24.27
CA GLU A 454 9.12 -20.59 -22.94
C GLU A 454 9.65 -19.18 -22.62
N ALA A 455 10.01 -18.40 -23.63
CA ALA A 455 10.39 -16.99 -23.49
C ALA A 455 9.30 -16.11 -22.86
N PHE A 456 8.01 -16.46 -22.94
CA PHE A 456 6.96 -15.74 -22.21
C PHE A 456 7.04 -15.90 -20.69
N VAL A 457 7.55 -17.05 -20.21
CA VAL A 457 7.82 -17.25 -18.78
C VAL A 457 9.01 -16.39 -18.34
N LEU A 458 10.07 -16.33 -19.16
CA LEU A 458 11.21 -15.44 -18.93
C LEU A 458 10.78 -13.96 -18.92
N LEU A 459 9.98 -13.54 -19.90
CA LEU A 459 9.44 -12.18 -19.99
C LEU A 459 8.67 -11.80 -18.73
N ALA A 460 7.84 -12.70 -18.19
CA ALA A 460 7.10 -12.41 -16.97
C ALA A 460 8.04 -12.08 -15.80
N TRP A 461 9.01 -12.97 -15.52
CA TRP A 461 9.93 -12.76 -14.39
C TRP A 461 10.89 -11.59 -14.57
N ALA A 462 11.43 -11.40 -15.78
CA ALA A 462 12.29 -10.25 -16.06
C ALA A 462 11.56 -8.93 -15.84
N ARG A 463 10.30 -8.84 -16.28
CA ARG A 463 9.48 -7.64 -16.12
C ARG A 463 9.07 -7.39 -14.67
N THR A 464 8.69 -8.43 -13.93
CA THR A 464 8.38 -8.29 -12.50
C THR A 464 9.63 -7.87 -11.73
N ALA A 465 10.80 -8.48 -12.01
CA ALA A 465 12.07 -8.12 -11.40
C ALA A 465 12.48 -6.67 -11.71
N ALA A 466 12.16 -6.15 -12.90
CA ALA A 466 12.43 -4.75 -13.28
C ALA A 466 11.79 -3.73 -12.31
N THR A 467 10.69 -4.08 -11.62
CA THR A 467 10.06 -3.23 -10.60
C THR A 467 10.96 -2.99 -9.38
N LEU A 468 12.02 -3.78 -9.19
CA LEU A 468 13.05 -3.53 -8.17
C LEU A 468 13.73 -2.16 -8.37
N ALA A 469 13.76 -1.64 -9.60
CA ALA A 469 14.27 -0.30 -9.90
C ALA A 469 13.62 0.78 -9.02
N ASP A 470 12.29 0.70 -8.80
CA ASP A 470 11.57 1.69 -7.98
C ASP A 470 11.99 1.64 -6.51
N ARG A 471 12.34 0.45 -6.01
CA ARG A 471 12.87 0.28 -4.65
C ARG A 471 14.31 0.77 -4.53
N LEU A 472 15.14 0.53 -5.55
CA LEU A 472 16.52 1.02 -5.57
C LEU A 472 16.57 2.55 -5.59
N GLU A 473 15.73 3.19 -6.40
CA GLU A 473 15.62 4.65 -6.45
C GLU A 473 15.20 5.24 -5.10
N ALA A 474 14.25 4.59 -4.40
CA ALA A 474 13.85 5.01 -3.06
C ALA A 474 14.95 4.86 -1.99
N HIS A 475 16.04 4.13 -2.28
CA HIS A 475 17.16 3.87 -1.38
C HIS A 475 18.51 4.34 -1.96
N ALA A 476 18.49 5.23 -2.95
CA ALA A 476 19.70 5.64 -3.69
C ALA A 476 20.81 6.23 -2.77
N ASP A 477 20.44 6.81 -1.63
CA ASP A 477 21.37 7.46 -0.69
C ASP A 477 21.92 6.51 0.40
N ALA A 478 21.57 5.21 0.38
CA ALA A 478 21.94 4.27 1.44
C ALA A 478 22.96 3.22 0.96
N ASP A 479 24.25 3.44 1.27
CA ASP A 479 25.37 2.55 0.90
C ASP A 479 25.14 1.09 1.32
N GLY A 480 25.37 0.15 0.38
CA GLY A 480 25.26 -1.30 0.61
C GLY A 480 23.83 -1.88 0.60
N THR A 481 22.79 -1.03 0.57
CA THR A 481 21.38 -1.46 0.58
C THR A 481 20.98 -2.15 -0.73
N ALA A 482 21.53 -1.68 -1.86
CA ALA A 482 21.21 -2.26 -3.17
C ALA A 482 21.55 -3.76 -3.27
N ASP A 483 22.69 -4.20 -2.70
CA ASP A 483 23.09 -5.61 -2.74
C ASP A 483 22.15 -6.49 -1.94
N GLN A 484 21.76 -6.03 -0.75
CA GLN A 484 20.85 -6.76 0.10
C GLN A 484 19.47 -6.85 -0.54
N LEU A 485 18.99 -5.75 -1.14
CA LEU A 485 17.72 -5.72 -1.85
C LEU A 485 17.71 -6.68 -3.03
N ILE A 486 18.75 -6.65 -3.88
CA ILE A 486 18.88 -7.53 -5.05
C ILE A 486 19.00 -8.99 -4.61
N ALA A 487 19.89 -9.31 -3.67
CA ALA A 487 20.13 -10.69 -3.24
C ALA A 487 18.93 -11.30 -2.49
N ALA A 488 18.17 -10.47 -1.78
CA ALA A 488 16.95 -10.90 -1.11
C ALA A 488 15.75 -10.97 -2.05
N ASP A 489 15.84 -10.50 -3.30
CA ASP A 489 14.68 -10.39 -4.17
C ASP A 489 14.24 -11.74 -4.76
N ARG A 490 12.94 -12.04 -4.64
CA ARG A 490 12.36 -13.27 -5.17
C ARG A 490 12.35 -13.29 -6.69
N ASP A 491 12.00 -12.16 -7.28
CA ASP A 491 11.65 -12.09 -8.69
C ASP A 491 12.92 -12.03 -9.52
N VAL A 492 13.99 -11.39 -9.03
CA VAL A 492 15.35 -11.53 -9.59
C VAL A 492 15.81 -12.99 -9.59
N MET A 493 15.62 -13.71 -8.48
CA MET A 493 15.99 -15.13 -8.40
C MET A 493 15.21 -15.99 -9.40
N LEU A 494 13.89 -15.77 -9.53
CA LEU A 494 13.07 -16.49 -10.51
C LEU A 494 13.38 -16.08 -11.95
N TRP A 495 13.79 -14.84 -12.20
CA TRP A 495 14.28 -14.38 -13.49
C TRP A 495 15.58 -15.09 -13.89
N GLU A 496 16.58 -15.13 -13.02
CA GLU A 496 17.82 -15.88 -13.25
C GLU A 496 17.53 -17.36 -13.53
N HIS A 497 16.61 -17.94 -12.75
CA HIS A 497 16.24 -19.34 -12.88
C HIS A 497 15.49 -19.62 -14.19
N ALA A 498 14.54 -18.77 -14.58
CA ALA A 498 13.81 -18.88 -15.85
C ALA A 498 14.74 -18.76 -17.06
N LEU A 499 15.74 -17.87 -17.01
CA LEU A 499 16.75 -17.73 -18.05
C LEU A 499 17.62 -19.00 -18.17
N ALA A 500 18.04 -19.56 -17.03
CA ALA A 500 18.80 -20.81 -17.00
C ALA A 500 17.96 -22.02 -17.43
N TRP A 501 16.66 -22.02 -17.16
CA TRP A 501 15.71 -23.03 -17.61
C TRP A 501 15.53 -23.00 -19.14
N LEU A 502 15.31 -21.82 -19.72
CA LEU A 502 15.18 -21.65 -21.18
C LEU A 502 16.43 -22.16 -21.94
N ALA A 503 17.63 -21.93 -21.40
CA ALA A 503 18.89 -22.41 -21.99
C ALA A 503 19.13 -23.93 -21.85
N ARG A 504 18.32 -24.63 -21.04
CA ARG A 504 18.35 -26.10 -20.90
C ARG A 504 17.43 -26.76 -21.92
N ASP A 505 16.23 -26.22 -22.11
CA ASP A 505 15.21 -26.78 -23.01
C ASP A 505 15.47 -26.47 -24.50
N GLY A 506 16.31 -25.48 -24.80
CA GLY A 506 16.79 -25.21 -26.16
C GLY A 506 17.90 -26.14 -26.67
N ARG A 507 18.35 -27.09 -25.86
CA ARG A 507 19.26 -28.20 -26.23
C ARG A 507 18.47 -29.49 -26.28
#